data_AF-A0A345HDI4-F1
#
_entry.id   AF-A0A345HDI4-F1
#
_cell.length_a   1.000
_cell.length_b   1.000
_cell.length_c   1.000
_cell.angle_alpha   90.00
_cell.angle_beta   90.00
_cell.angle_gamma   90.00
#
_symmetry.space_group_name_H-M   'P 1'
#
loop_
_entity.id
_entity.type
_entity.pdbx_description
1 polymer ?
#
loop_
_entity_poly.entity_id
_entity_poly.type
_entity_poly.pdbx_seq_one_letter_code
_entity_poly.pdbx_strand_id
1 'polypeptide(L)' 'MTLHEAIISILKENRGAMTSKEIADKLNEKNIYFKRDKSSISSSQVTARVNKYLTLFEKDNSVSPLKISLK' A
#
# COMPACT_ATOMS: atom_id res chain seq x y z
N MET A 1 5.27 -4.46 -13.26
CA MET A 1 4.61 -4.34 -11.95
C MET A 1 3.83 -3.05 -11.88
N THR A 2 2.59 -3.12 -11.42
CA THR A 2 1.70 -1.98 -11.15
C THR A 2 1.73 -1.62 -9.66
N LEU A 3 1.22 -0.43 -9.29
CA LEU A 3 1.20 0.00 -7.89
C LEU A 3 0.41 -0.95 -6.97
N HIS A 4 -0.70 -1.54 -7.43
CA HIS A 4 -1.48 -2.44 -6.57
C HIS A 4 -0.77 -3.80 -6.36
N GLU A 5 -0.10 -4.32 -7.38
CA GLU A 5 0.77 -5.50 -7.23
C GLU A 5 1.91 -5.23 -6.23
N ALA A 6 2.50 -4.02 -6.28
CA ALA A 6 3.51 -3.58 -5.33
C ALA A 6 2.99 -3.60 -3.89
N ILE A 7 1.80 -3.01 -3.68
CA ILE A 7 1.14 -2.97 -2.36
C ILE A 7 0.87 -4.40 -1.86
N ILE A 8 0.40 -5.29 -2.72
CA ILE A 8 0.17 -6.71 -2.37
C ILE A 8 1.48 -7.37 -1.93
N SER A 9 2.57 -7.14 -2.65
CA SER A 9 3.88 -7.69 -2.30
C SER A 9 4.33 -7.25 -0.91
N ILE A 10 4.18 -5.97 -0.57
CA ILE A 10 4.52 -5.44 0.76
C ILE A 10 3.66 -6.06 1.85
N LEU A 11 2.35 -6.16 1.64
CA LEU A 11 1.43 -6.73 2.63
C LEU A 11 1.69 -8.23 2.86
N LYS A 12 2.03 -8.98 1.80
CA LYS A 12 2.45 -10.39 1.92
C LYS A 12 3.75 -10.54 2.70
N GLU A 13 4.74 -9.70 2.41
CA GLU A 13 6.03 -9.73 3.10
C GLU A 13 5.90 -9.39 4.59
N ASN A 14 5.09 -8.38 4.92
CA ASN A 14 4.89 -7.93 6.28
C ASN A 14 4.05 -8.91 7.13
N ARG A 15 3.34 -9.87 6.51
CA ARG A 15 2.42 -10.82 7.16
C ARG A 15 1.42 -10.17 8.11
N GLY A 16 0.97 -8.95 7.81
CA GLY A 16 0.10 -8.19 8.71
C GLY A 16 -0.38 -6.88 8.13
N ALA A 17 -1.45 -6.35 8.73
CA ALA A 17 -2.07 -5.10 8.30
C ALA A 17 -1.14 -3.91 8.54
N MET A 18 -1.07 -2.99 7.58
CA MET A 18 -0.19 -1.83 7.59
C MET A 18 -0.97 -0.56 7.29
N THR A 19 -0.52 0.56 7.83
CA THR A 19 -1.05 1.87 7.45
C THR A 19 -0.61 2.24 6.04
N SER A 20 -1.35 3.12 5.37
CA SER A 20 -0.98 3.60 4.04
C SER A 20 0.37 4.31 4.00
N LYS A 21 0.78 4.93 5.12
CA LYS A 21 2.10 5.53 5.29
C LYS A 21 3.19 4.46 5.31
N GLU A 22 3.07 3.45 6.17
CA GLU A 22 4.09 2.39 6.25
C GLU A 22 4.22 1.63 4.92
N ILE A 23 3.13 1.42 4.20
CA ILE A 23 3.16 0.81 2.86
C ILE A 23 3.95 1.70 1.89
N ALA A 24 3.66 3.00 1.85
CA ALA A 24 4.36 3.93 0.97
C ALA A 24 5.86 4.00 1.29
N ASP A 25 6.20 4.07 2.58
CA ASP A 25 7.58 4.12 3.05
C ASP A 25 8.34 2.85 2.62
N LYS A 26 7.77 1.66 2.85
CA LYS A 26 8.38 0.39 2.42
C LYS A 26 8.51 0.27 0.91
N LEU A 27 7.53 0.75 0.14
CA LEU A 27 7.59 0.72 -1.32
C LEU A 27 8.73 1.58 -1.85
N ASN A 28 8.93 2.76 -1.27
CA ASN A 28 10.00 3.68 -1.63
C ASN A 28 11.37 3.16 -1.18
N GLU A 29 11.47 2.63 0.06
CA GLU A 29 12.70 2.07 0.61
C GLU A 29 13.21 0.89 -0.22
N LYS A 30 12.32 -0.05 -0.53
CA LYS A 30 12.66 -1.25 -1.32
C LYS A 30 12.73 -0.99 -2.82
N ASN A 31 12.40 0.21 -3.28
CA ASN A 31 12.43 0.60 -4.69
C ASN A 31 11.71 -0.40 -5.62
N ILE A 32 10.62 -0.99 -5.13
CA ILE A 32 9.94 -2.09 -5.83
C ILE A 32 9.16 -1.55 -7.03
N TYR A 33 8.56 -0.36 -6.86
CA TYR A 33 7.79 0.33 -7.89
C TYR A 33 8.37 1.71 -8.15
N PHE A 34 8.60 2.01 -9.43
CA PHE A 34 9.01 3.34 -9.87
C PHE A 34 7.88 4.01 -10.64
N LYS A 35 7.56 5.24 -10.23
CA LYS A 35 6.71 6.12 -11.04
C LYS A 35 7.48 6.53 -12.29
N ARG A 36 6.75 6.88 -13.36
CA ARG A 36 7.35 7.37 -14.61
C ARG A 36 8.20 8.62 -14.39
N ASP A 37 7.79 9.48 -13.46
CA ASP A 37 8.48 10.70 -13.06
C ASP A 37 9.59 10.47 -12.01
N LYS A 38 9.85 9.22 -11.63
CA LYS A 38 10.81 8.80 -10.59
C LYS A 38 10.58 9.38 -9.18
N SER A 39 9.49 10.09 -8.95
CA SER A 39 9.22 10.63 -7.63
C SER A 39 8.61 9.58 -6.70
N SER A 40 8.76 9.80 -5.40
CA SER A 40 8.31 8.86 -4.37
C SER A 40 6.80 8.65 -4.40
N ILE A 41 6.39 7.47 -3.94
CA ILE A 41 4.98 7.10 -3.74
C ILE A 41 4.50 7.73 -2.44
N SER A 42 3.36 8.41 -2.47
CA SER A 42 2.75 8.97 -1.26
C SER A 42 1.70 8.04 -0.66
N SER A 43 1.46 8.18 0.66
CA SER A 43 0.39 7.46 1.36
C SER A 43 -0.98 7.67 0.73
N SER A 44 -1.28 8.88 0.24
CA SER A 44 -2.53 9.19 -0.47
C SER A 44 -2.69 8.37 -1.75
N GLN A 45 -1.60 8.09 -2.48
CA GLN A 45 -1.63 7.25 -3.68
C GLN A 45 -1.91 5.78 -3.32
N VAL A 46 -1.38 5.31 -2.19
CA VAL A 46 -1.70 3.98 -1.64
C VAL A 46 -3.18 3.91 -1.29
N THR A 47 -3.70 4.88 -0.53
CA THR A 47 -5.13 4.93 -0.16
C THR A 47 -6.04 4.97 -1.39
N ALA A 48 -5.72 5.80 -2.39
CA ALA A 48 -6.48 5.88 -3.64
C ALA A 48 -6.47 4.54 -4.39
N ARG A 49 -5.34 3.81 -4.36
CA ARG A 49 -5.23 2.50 -4.98
C ARG A 49 -6.05 1.45 -4.23
N VAL A 50 -5.96 1.42 -2.91
CA VAL A 50 -6.73 0.51 -2.06
C VAL A 50 -8.23 0.70 -2.25
N ASN A 51 -8.70 1.96 -2.26
CA ASN A 51 -10.11 2.29 -2.49
C ASN A 51 -10.61 1.87 -3.88
N LYS A 52 -9.73 1.85 -4.89
CA LYS A 52 -10.08 1.39 -6.24
C LYS A 52 -10.23 -0.14 -6.32
N TYR A 53 -9.55 -0.88 -5.45
CA TYR A 53 -9.47 -2.35 -5.48
C TYR A 53 -9.99 -2.97 -4.18
N LEU A 54 -11.23 -2.64 -3.78
CA LEU A 54 -11.89 -3.17 -2.57
C LEU A 54 -12.09 -4.70 -2.57
N THR A 55 -11.93 -5.35 -3.72
CA THR A 55 -11.93 -6.81 -3.84
C THR A 55 -10.62 -7.45 -3.41
N LEU A 56 -9.51 -6.70 -3.41
CA LEU A 56 -8.16 -7.18 -3.08
C LEU A 56 -7.71 -6.74 -1.68
N PHE A 57 -8.28 -5.64 -1.17
CA PHE A 57 -7.83 -5.01 0.07
C PHE A 57 -9.00 -4.84 1.03
N GLU A 58 -8.69 -5.03 2.30
CA GLU A 58 -9.56 -4.71 3.42
C GLU A 58 -8.98 -3.52 4.20
N LYS A 59 -9.87 -2.66 4.71
CA LYS A 59 -9.51 -1.51 5.54
C LYS A 59 -10.11 -1.69 6.92
N ASP A 60 -9.25 -1.78 7.91
CA ASP A 60 -9.64 -1.74 9.31
C ASP A 60 -9.75 -0.29 9.77
N ASN A 61 -11.01 0.16 9.92
CA ASN A 61 -11.35 1.50 10.42
C ASN A 61 -11.59 1.50 11.94
N SER A 62 -11.48 0.35 12.62
CA SER A 62 -11.59 0.28 14.09
C SER A 62 -10.34 0.81 14.79
N VAL A 63 -9.24 0.95 14.05
CA VAL A 63 -7.95 1.44 14.54
C VAL A 63 -7.56 2.77 13.89
N SER A 64 -6.81 3.60 14.63
CA SER A 64 -6.26 4.87 14.14
C SER A 64 -4.74 4.90 14.35
N PRO A 65 -3.92 5.11 13.29
CA PRO A 65 -4.33 5.28 11.89
C PRO A 65 -4.93 3.99 11.30
N LEU A 66 -5.83 4.14 10.32
CA LEU A 66 -6.47 3.00 9.65
C LEU A 66 -5.43 2.03 9.09
N LYS A 67 -5.72 0.74 9.19
CA LYS A 67 -4.83 -0.31 8.67
C LYS A 67 -5.43 -0.96 7.43
N ILE A 68 -4.56 -1.41 6.55
CA ILE A 68 -4.87 -2.06 5.28
C ILE A 68 -4.29 -3.46 5.33
N SER A 69 -5.13 -4.46 5.03
CA SER A 69 -4.74 -5.86 4.88
C SER A 69 -5.16 -6.39 3.50
N LEU A 70 -4.66 -7.56 3.15
CA LEU A 70 -5.19 -8.32 2.03
C LEU A 70 -6.48 -9.01 2.45
N LYS A 71 -7.41 -9.10 1.50
CA LYS A 71 -8.63 -9.88 1.63
C LYS A 71 -8.39 -11.36 1.32
#